data_AF-T0Z8F0-F1
#
_entry.id   AF-T0Z8F0-F1
#
_cell.length_a   1.000
_cell.length_b   1.000
_cell.length_c   1.000
_cell.angle_alpha   90.00
_cell.angle_beta   90.00
_cell.angle_gamma   90.00
#
_symmetry.space_group_name_H-M   'P 1'
#
loop_
_entity.id
_entity.type
_entity.pdbx_description
1 polymer ?
#
loop_
_entity_poly.entity_id
_entity_poly.type
_entity_poly.pdbx_seq_one_letter_code
_entity_poly.pdbx_strand_id
1 'polypeptide(L)'
;MVSATELVQAAWAAGVSVLAVTDHDTFSAISEARDAGAELGVDVVAGEEVTTEAPARVHVLGLFLEGPVRMGMSVVDTVKAIHDQGGLAVLAHPFMPTYFASITPVALRRLISQQPVDGIEVRHTAVTTASRVRHLDSFYQLHQDRLGAAIGS
;
A
#
# COMPACT_ATOMS: atom_id res chain seq x y z
N MET A 1 -15.63 -11.12 6.77
CA MET A 1 -14.33 -11.30 6.09
C MET A 1 -14.63 -12.17 4.90
N VAL A 2 -14.29 -11.71 3.69
CA VAL A 2 -14.43 -12.51 2.45
C VAL A 2 -13.20 -13.41 2.32
N SER A 3 -13.33 -14.56 1.67
CA SER A 3 -12.15 -15.38 1.34
C SER A 3 -11.35 -14.75 0.20
N ALA A 4 -10.12 -15.22 -0.02
CA ALA A 4 -9.31 -14.78 -1.14
C ALA A 4 -9.98 -15.16 -2.48
N THR A 5 -10.56 -16.35 -2.55
CA THR A 5 -11.33 -16.80 -3.72
C THR A 5 -12.53 -15.88 -4.00
N GLU A 6 -13.33 -15.54 -2.99
CA GLU A 6 -14.49 -14.64 -3.13
C GLU A 6 -14.05 -13.24 -3.60
N LEU A 7 -12.91 -12.75 -3.12
CA LEU A 7 -12.33 -11.48 -3.54
C LEU A 7 -11.96 -11.51 -5.04
N VAL A 8 -11.27 -12.56 -5.49
CA VAL A 8 -10.87 -12.69 -6.90
C VAL A 8 -12.09 -12.83 -7.81
N GLN A 9 -13.10 -13.61 -7.40
CA GLN A 9 -14.37 -13.72 -8.13
C GLN A 9 -15.07 -12.37 -8.29
N ALA A 10 -15.09 -11.56 -7.24
CA ALA A 10 -15.64 -10.21 -7.30
C ALA A 10 -14.83 -9.30 -8.25
N ALA A 11 -13.50 -9.38 -8.23
CA ALA A 11 -12.63 -8.64 -9.15
C ALA A 11 -12.90 -9.03 -10.61
N TRP A 12 -12.96 -10.33 -10.91
CA TRP A 12 -13.32 -10.85 -12.22
C TRP A 12 -14.68 -10.36 -12.69
N ALA A 13 -15.71 -10.47 -11.83
CA ALA A 13 -17.07 -10.02 -12.14
C ALA A 13 -17.15 -8.50 -12.38
N ALA A 14 -16.26 -7.73 -11.76
CA ALA A 14 -16.13 -6.29 -11.98
C ALA A 14 -15.28 -5.91 -13.21
N GLY A 15 -14.73 -6.88 -13.94
CA GLY A 15 -13.87 -6.67 -15.11
C GLY A 15 -12.45 -6.20 -14.77
N VAL A 16 -11.99 -6.44 -13.54
CA VAL A 16 -10.63 -6.12 -13.11
C VAL A 16 -9.66 -7.16 -13.67
N SER A 17 -8.64 -6.72 -14.41
CA SER A 17 -7.63 -7.62 -14.99
C SER A 17 -6.46 -7.92 -14.05
N VAL A 18 -6.15 -7.01 -13.13
CA VAL A 18 -5.03 -7.14 -12.17
C VAL A 18 -5.52 -6.75 -10.79
N LEU A 19 -5.24 -7.60 -9.79
CA LEU A 19 -5.62 -7.41 -8.40
C LEU A 19 -4.38 -7.54 -7.51
N ALA A 20 -4.11 -6.55 -6.66
CA ALA A 20 -3.16 -6.70 -5.57
C ALA A 20 -3.89 -7.13 -4.29
N VAL A 21 -3.39 -8.18 -3.64
CA VAL A 21 -3.88 -8.61 -2.32
C VAL A 21 -2.86 -8.16 -1.27
N THR A 22 -3.31 -7.34 -0.31
CA THR A 22 -2.46 -6.69 0.68
C THR A 22 -3.11 -6.78 2.07
N ASP A 23 -3.26 -8.01 2.57
CA ASP A 23 -3.77 -8.20 3.94
C ASP A 23 -2.80 -7.60 4.97
N HIS A 24 -3.36 -7.27 6.13
CA HIS A 24 -2.65 -6.56 7.19
C HIS A 24 -1.70 -7.49 7.96
N ASP A 25 -0.40 -7.21 7.89
CA ASP A 25 0.68 -7.96 8.58
C ASP A 25 0.64 -9.50 8.36
N THR A 26 0.11 -9.95 7.21
CA THR A 26 0.03 -11.37 6.85
C THR A 26 0.12 -11.59 5.35
N PHE A 27 0.67 -12.74 4.97
CA PHE A 27 0.86 -13.17 3.58
C PHE A 27 0.09 -14.45 3.26
N SER A 28 -0.79 -14.89 4.16
CA SER A 28 -1.41 -16.23 4.10
C SER A 28 -2.39 -16.41 2.94
N ALA A 29 -3.06 -15.35 2.51
CA ALA A 29 -4.10 -15.40 1.47
C ALA A 29 -3.54 -15.46 0.04
N ILE A 30 -2.23 -15.19 -0.15
CA ILE A 30 -1.63 -14.99 -1.46
C ILE A 30 -1.70 -16.25 -2.34
N SER A 31 -1.44 -17.43 -1.77
CA SER A 31 -1.50 -18.68 -2.55
C SER A 31 -2.92 -18.94 -3.07
N GLU A 32 -3.92 -18.86 -2.18
CA GLU A 32 -5.33 -19.06 -2.54
C GLU A 32 -5.78 -18.02 -3.58
N ALA A 33 -5.41 -16.75 -3.42
CA ALA A 33 -5.75 -15.69 -4.36
C ALA A 33 -5.15 -15.95 -5.76
N ARG A 34 -3.88 -16.36 -5.82
CA ARG A 34 -3.19 -16.66 -7.10
C ARG A 34 -3.80 -17.84 -7.81
N ASP A 35 -4.16 -18.90 -7.09
CA ASP A 35 -4.81 -20.08 -7.66
C ASP A 35 -6.16 -19.69 -8.29
N ALA A 36 -7.00 -18.94 -7.55
CA ALA A 36 -8.26 -18.43 -8.06
C ALA A 36 -8.09 -17.47 -9.26
N GLY A 37 -7.04 -16.62 -9.22
CA GLY A 37 -6.71 -15.68 -10.28
C GLY A 37 -6.33 -16.39 -11.58
N ALA A 38 -5.53 -17.44 -11.48
CA ALA A 38 -5.12 -18.26 -12.62
C ALA A 38 -6.32 -18.95 -13.30
N GLU A 39 -7.30 -19.41 -12.52
CA GLU A 39 -8.52 -20.02 -13.05
C GLU A 39 -9.44 -19.01 -13.77
N LEU A 40 -9.54 -17.79 -13.24
CA LEU A 40 -10.46 -16.76 -13.72
C LEU A 40 -9.85 -15.79 -14.74
N GLY A 41 -8.52 -15.83 -14.94
CA GLY A 41 -7.79 -14.90 -15.80
C GLY A 41 -7.63 -13.51 -15.17
N VAL A 42 -7.44 -13.45 -13.85
CA VAL A 42 -7.10 -12.23 -13.10
C VAL A 42 -5.66 -12.35 -12.60
N ASP A 43 -4.80 -11.42 -13.00
CA ASP A 43 -3.41 -11.39 -12.54
C ASP A 43 -3.35 -10.93 -11.08
N VAL A 44 -2.92 -11.82 -10.18
CA VAL A 44 -2.81 -11.50 -8.76
C VAL A 44 -1.39 -11.09 -8.37
N VAL A 45 -1.24 -9.82 -8.00
CA VAL A 45 -0.02 -9.26 -7.42
C VAL A 45 0.02 -9.59 -5.93
N ALA A 46 1.07 -10.29 -5.52
CA ALA A 46 1.28 -10.60 -4.12
C ALA A 46 1.79 -9.38 -3.37
N GLY A 47 1.14 -9.05 -2.26
CA GLY A 47 1.51 -7.94 -1.42
C GLY A 47 1.10 -8.11 0.03
N GLU A 48 1.41 -7.09 0.83
CA GLU A 48 1.12 -7.03 2.25
C GLU A 48 0.95 -5.57 2.66
N GLU A 49 -0.01 -5.26 3.52
CA GLU A 49 -0.09 -3.96 4.19
C GLU A 49 0.66 -4.07 5.52
N VAL A 50 1.88 -3.55 5.57
CA VAL A 50 2.79 -3.70 6.70
C VAL A 50 2.61 -2.56 7.69
N THR A 51 2.38 -2.91 8.96
CA THR A 51 2.33 -1.97 10.06
C THR A 51 3.72 -1.63 10.56
N THR A 52 4.08 -0.35 10.56
CA THR A 52 5.35 0.11 11.12
C THR A 52 5.30 0.26 12.64
N GLU A 53 6.42 0.63 13.26
CA GLU A 53 6.54 0.83 14.69
C GLU A 53 5.62 1.94 15.25
N ALA A 54 5.36 1.84 16.55
CA ALA A 54 4.68 2.88 17.32
C ALA A 54 5.58 4.13 17.48
N PRO A 55 5.02 5.34 17.66
CA PRO A 55 3.61 5.63 17.97
C PRO A 55 2.71 5.81 16.75
N ALA A 56 3.26 6.06 15.56
CA ALA A 56 2.46 6.39 14.37
C ALA A 56 1.84 5.15 13.69
N ARG A 57 2.54 4.00 13.72
CA ARG A 57 2.11 2.76 13.06
C ARG A 57 1.71 2.97 11.61
N VAL A 58 2.51 3.74 10.85
CA VAL A 58 2.24 4.02 9.43
C VAL A 58 2.09 2.71 8.66
N HIS A 59 1.14 2.64 7.73
CA HIS A 59 1.00 1.50 6.84
C HIS A 59 1.77 1.73 5.54
N VAL A 60 2.48 0.69 5.11
CA VAL A 60 3.21 0.65 3.84
C VAL A 60 2.74 -0.59 3.09
N LEU A 61 2.23 -0.43 1.88
CA LEU A 61 1.96 -1.55 1.00
C LEU A 61 3.28 -2.02 0.38
N GLY A 62 3.60 -3.28 0.57
CA GLY A 62 4.59 -3.98 -0.25
C GLY A 62 3.90 -4.67 -1.41
N LEU A 63 4.34 -4.41 -2.63
CA LEU A 63 3.84 -5.07 -3.85
C LEU A 63 4.94 -5.91 -4.49
N PHE A 64 4.53 -6.96 -5.22
CA PHE A 64 5.45 -7.91 -5.86
C PHE A 64 6.39 -8.62 -4.87
N LEU A 65 5.87 -8.93 -3.68
CA LEU A 65 6.62 -9.61 -2.63
C LEU A 65 6.78 -11.11 -2.93
N GLU A 66 7.90 -11.68 -2.48
CA GLU A 66 8.15 -13.13 -2.50
C GLU A 66 7.71 -13.80 -1.18
N GLY A 67 7.62 -13.03 -0.10
CA GLY A 67 7.18 -13.51 1.21
C GLY A 67 6.82 -12.37 2.19
N PRO A 68 6.47 -12.72 3.44
CA PRO A 68 6.00 -11.74 4.41
C PRO A 68 7.10 -10.75 4.80
N VAL A 69 6.70 -9.51 5.10
CA VAL A 69 7.57 -8.45 5.63
C VAL A 69 7.37 -8.36 7.14
N ARG A 70 8.45 -8.19 7.90
CA ARG A 70 8.38 -8.08 9.35
C ARG A 70 7.60 -6.81 9.77
N MET A 71 6.52 -6.98 10.51
CA MET A 71 5.80 -5.88 11.16
C MET A 71 6.62 -5.19 12.27
N GLY A 72 6.29 -3.94 12.57
CA GLY A 72 6.82 -3.19 13.71
C GLY A 72 8.21 -2.61 13.51
N MET A 73 8.71 -2.56 12.27
CA MET A 73 9.95 -1.87 11.92
C MET A 73 9.72 -0.36 11.72
N SER A 74 10.78 0.43 11.66
CA SER A 74 10.67 1.83 11.24
C SER A 74 10.15 1.91 9.79
N VAL A 75 9.52 3.02 9.40
CA VAL A 75 9.04 3.18 8.00
C VAL A 75 10.18 3.00 6.98
N VAL A 76 11.38 3.50 7.33
CA VAL A 76 12.57 3.39 6.47
C VAL A 76 13.02 1.93 6.33
N ASP A 77 13.01 1.17 7.42
CA ASP A 77 13.42 -0.23 7.39
C ASP A 77 12.35 -1.12 6.74
N THR A 78 11.06 -0.79 6.89
CA THR A 78 9.97 -1.44 6.15
C THR A 78 10.14 -1.25 4.64
N VAL A 79 10.41 -0.02 4.18
CA VAL A 79 10.68 0.25 2.76
C VAL A 79 11.89 -0.54 2.27
N LYS A 80 12.98 -0.56 3.04
CA LYS A 80 14.17 -1.35 2.68
C LYS A 80 13.87 -2.85 2.61
N ALA A 81 13.13 -3.40 3.56
CA ALA A 81 12.78 -4.82 3.57
C ALA A 81 11.89 -5.23 2.39
N ILE A 82 11.01 -4.34 1.93
CA ILE A 82 10.25 -4.53 0.68
C ILE A 82 11.19 -4.52 -0.52
N HIS A 83 12.10 -3.55 -0.60
CA HIS A 83 13.10 -3.43 -1.67
C HIS A 83 14.09 -4.60 -1.71
N ASP A 84 14.46 -5.17 -0.56
CA ASP A 84 15.35 -6.34 -0.47
C ASP A 84 14.72 -7.59 -1.11
N GLN A 85 13.40 -7.64 -1.23
CA GLN A 85 12.67 -8.68 -1.99
C GLN A 85 12.49 -8.31 -3.48
N GLY A 86 12.98 -7.16 -3.93
CA GLY A 86 12.70 -6.61 -5.26
C GLY A 86 11.29 -6.04 -5.43
N GLY A 87 10.53 -5.90 -4.33
CA GLY A 87 9.18 -5.37 -4.33
C GLY A 87 9.13 -3.85 -4.43
N LEU A 88 7.92 -3.30 -4.57
CA LEU A 88 7.65 -1.86 -4.57
C LEU A 88 6.99 -1.43 -3.26
N ALA A 89 7.48 -0.34 -2.67
CA ALA A 89 6.95 0.22 -1.43
C ALA A 89 6.05 1.42 -1.73
N VAL A 90 4.77 1.30 -1.37
CA VAL A 90 3.75 2.32 -1.57
C VAL A 90 3.22 2.80 -0.21
N LEU A 91 3.15 4.12 -0.02
CA LEU A 91 2.54 4.68 1.19
C LEU A 91 1.01 4.58 1.13
N ALA A 92 0.43 3.90 2.12
CA ALA A 92 -1.00 3.71 2.23
C ALA A 92 -1.67 4.95 2.88
N HIS A 93 -2.83 5.32 2.35
CA HIS A 93 -3.78 6.30 2.90
C HIS A 93 -3.16 7.46 3.73
N PRO A 94 -2.27 8.27 3.13
CA PRO A 94 -1.61 9.38 3.82
C PRO A 94 -2.62 10.47 4.25
N PHE A 95 -2.29 11.17 5.33
CA PHE A 95 -3.04 12.32 5.85
C PHE A 95 -4.47 12.01 6.32
N MET A 96 -4.74 10.75 6.64
CA MET A 96 -5.99 10.35 7.27
C MET A 96 -6.18 11.02 8.63
N PRO A 97 -7.43 11.33 9.03
CA PRO A 97 -7.72 11.98 10.31
C PRO A 97 -7.39 11.11 11.53
N THR A 98 -7.20 9.80 11.35
CA THR A 98 -6.70 8.88 12.36
C THR A 98 -5.17 8.94 12.39
N TYR A 99 -4.60 9.39 13.51
CA TYR A 99 -3.14 9.47 13.68
C TYR A 99 -2.45 8.09 13.82
N PHE A 100 -3.23 7.02 13.98
CA PHE A 100 -2.75 5.65 13.86
C PHE A 100 -2.94 5.19 12.41
N ALA A 101 -2.04 4.34 11.91
CA ALA A 101 -2.06 3.78 10.55
C ALA A 101 -1.64 4.74 9.42
N SER A 102 -1.56 6.05 9.65
CA SER A 102 -1.33 7.03 8.58
C SER A 102 -0.14 7.97 8.84
N ILE A 103 0.56 8.33 7.77
CA ILE A 103 1.67 9.27 7.83
C ILE A 103 1.17 10.73 7.78
N THR A 104 1.76 11.60 8.61
CA THR A 104 1.46 13.05 8.58
C THR A 104 2.26 13.78 7.50
N PRO A 105 1.85 14.97 7.03
CA PRO A 105 2.62 15.74 6.04
C PRO A 105 4.06 16.03 6.47
N VAL A 106 4.28 16.33 7.75
CA VAL A 106 5.61 16.62 8.30
C VAL A 106 6.46 15.35 8.32
N ALA A 107 5.90 14.23 8.78
CA ALA A 107 6.60 12.95 8.81
C ALA A 107 6.92 12.47 7.39
N LEU A 108 5.99 12.62 6.45
CA LEU A 108 6.18 12.25 5.05
C LEU A 108 7.32 13.06 4.42
N ARG A 109 7.34 14.38 4.60
CA ARG A 109 8.43 15.24 4.10
C ARG A 109 9.80 14.80 4.64
N ARG A 110 9.85 14.36 5.90
CA ARG A 110 11.07 13.81 6.52
C ARG A 110 11.44 12.45 5.91
N LEU A 111 10.49 11.53 5.78
CA LEU A 111 10.71 10.21 5.20
C LEU A 111 11.33 10.30 3.82
N ILE A 112 10.70 11.04 2.90
CA ILE A 112 11.18 11.14 1.52
C ILE A 112 12.58 11.78 1.44
N SER A 113 13.05 12.47 2.49
CA SER A 113 14.41 13.08 2.56
C SER A 113 15.50 12.11 2.92
N GLN A 114 15.11 10.94 3.41
CA GLN A 114 16.01 9.89 3.86
C GLN A 114 15.92 8.67 2.94
N GLN A 115 14.70 8.34 2.50
CA GLN A 115 14.41 7.13 1.72
C GLN A 115 13.31 7.47 0.70
N PRO A 116 13.56 7.35 -0.62
CA PRO A 116 12.50 7.43 -1.61
C PRO A 116 11.55 6.23 -1.50
N VAL A 117 10.31 6.44 -1.93
CA VAL A 117 9.27 5.40 -2.06
C VAL A 117 8.85 5.29 -3.52
N ASP A 118 8.20 4.18 -3.89
CA ASP A 118 7.84 3.89 -5.27
C ASP A 118 6.42 4.36 -5.63
N GLY A 119 5.60 4.62 -4.62
CA GLY A 119 4.29 5.20 -4.81
C GLY A 119 3.65 5.73 -3.55
N ILE A 120 2.53 6.40 -3.75
CA ILE A 120 1.67 6.93 -2.69
C ILE A 120 0.21 6.84 -3.12
N GLU A 121 -0.66 6.35 -2.24
CA GLU A 121 -2.09 6.40 -2.47
C GLU A 121 -2.58 7.86 -2.42
N VAL A 122 -3.09 8.35 -3.54
CA VAL A 122 -3.73 9.67 -3.62
C VAL A 122 -5.25 9.58 -3.56
N ARG A 123 -5.81 8.40 -3.87
CA ARG A 123 -7.23 8.09 -3.67
C ARG A 123 -7.35 6.73 -2.98
N HIS A 124 -8.26 6.69 -2.01
CA HIS A 124 -8.60 5.49 -1.24
C HIS A 124 -10.05 5.60 -0.77
N THR A 125 -10.63 4.49 -0.32
CA THR A 125 -12.05 4.42 0.08
C THR A 125 -12.35 5.08 1.42
N ALA A 126 -11.32 5.32 2.24
CA ALA A 126 -11.52 5.90 3.56
C ALA A 126 -12.06 7.35 3.48
N VAL A 127 -13.06 7.64 4.32
CA VAL A 127 -13.78 8.92 4.31
C VAL A 127 -12.83 10.07 4.67
N THR A 128 -12.67 10.99 3.74
CA THR A 128 -11.82 12.18 3.91
C THR A 128 -12.50 13.43 3.37
N THR A 129 -12.02 14.59 3.82
CA THR A 129 -12.55 15.89 3.40
C THR A 129 -11.91 16.34 2.09
N ALA A 130 -12.65 17.03 1.23
CA ALA A 130 -12.11 17.60 -0.02
C ALA A 130 -10.87 18.50 0.18
N SER A 131 -10.78 19.16 1.34
CA SER A 131 -9.58 19.95 1.71
C SER A 131 -8.34 19.09 1.89
N ARG A 132 -8.47 17.92 2.53
CA ARG A 132 -7.37 16.95 2.71
C ARG A 132 -6.95 16.34 1.37
N VAL A 133 -7.91 16.00 0.50
CA VAL A 133 -7.63 15.52 -0.85
C VAL A 133 -6.80 16.55 -1.63
N ARG A 134 -7.24 17.82 -1.66
CA ARG A 134 -6.47 18.90 -2.31
C ARG A 134 -5.08 19.11 -1.70
N HIS A 135 -4.96 18.97 -0.39
CA HIS A 135 -3.66 19.07 0.28
C HIS A 135 -2.74 17.93 -0.13
N LEU A 136 -3.24 16.69 -0.18
CA LEU A 136 -2.48 15.54 -0.66
C LEU A 136 -2.05 15.70 -2.12
N ASP A 137 -2.98 16.12 -2.99
CA ASP A 137 -2.69 16.39 -4.40
C ASP A 137 -1.59 17.45 -4.54
N SER A 138 -1.69 18.55 -3.78
CA SER A 138 -0.68 19.62 -3.79
C SER A 138 0.67 19.12 -3.26
N PHE A 139 0.66 18.31 -2.20
CA PHE A 139 1.88 17.71 -1.65
C PHE A 139 2.56 16.79 -2.66
N TYR A 140 1.79 15.94 -3.35
CA TYR A 140 2.31 15.04 -4.37
C TYR A 140 2.98 15.81 -5.51
N GLN A 141 2.31 16.83 -6.06
CA GLN A 141 2.85 17.64 -7.16
C GLN A 141 4.17 18.35 -6.79
N LEU A 142 4.33 18.75 -5.53
CA LEU A 142 5.56 19.40 -5.04
C LEU A 142 6.72 18.43 -4.79
N HIS A 143 6.45 17.13 -4.71
CA HIS A 143 7.40 16.10 -4.25
C HIS A 143 7.42 14.87 -5.16
N GLN A 144 6.92 14.99 -6.39
CA GLN A 144 6.74 13.88 -7.33
C GLN A 144 8.06 13.16 -7.65
N ASP A 145 9.17 13.89 -7.67
CA ASP A 145 10.52 13.36 -7.90
C ASP A 145 10.96 12.30 -6.87
N ARG A 146 10.28 12.23 -5.71
CA ARG A 146 10.67 11.38 -4.57
C ARG A 146 9.55 10.52 -4.01
N LEU A 147 8.33 10.65 -4.54
CA LEU A 147 7.14 9.90 -4.12
C LEU A 147 6.75 8.78 -5.10
N GLY A 148 7.37 8.73 -6.28
CA GLY A 148 7.03 7.75 -7.30
C GLY A 148 5.61 7.92 -7.85
N ALA A 149 4.93 6.81 -8.11
CA ALA A 149 3.62 6.80 -8.76
C ALA A 149 2.48 7.27 -7.83
N ALA A 150 1.55 8.07 -8.37
CA ALA A 150 0.28 8.37 -7.72
C ALA A 150 -0.72 7.24 -7.95
N ILE A 151 -1.08 6.52 -6.88
CA ILE A 151 -2.01 5.38 -6.94
C ILE A 151 -3.45 5.86 -6.69
N GLY A 152 -4.36 5.43 -7.59
CA GLY A 152 -5.78 5.81 -7.58
C GLY A 152 -6.11 7.10 -8.32
N SER A 153 -5.18 7.62 -9.15
CA SER A 153 -5.40 8.81 -9.99
C SER A 153 -6.26 8.57 -11.22
#